data_AF-A0A1X4I6M6-F1
#
_entry.id   AF-A0A1X4I6M6-F1
#
_cell.length_a   1.000
_cell.length_b   1.000
_cell.length_c   1.000
_cell.angle_alpha   90.00
_cell.angle_beta   90.00
_cell.angle_gamma   90.00
#
_symmetry.space_group_name_H-M   'P 1'
#
loop_
_entity.id
_entity.type
_entity.pdbx_description
1 polymer ?
#
loop_
_entity_poly.entity_id
_entity_poly.type
_entity_poly.pdbx_seq_one_letter_code
_entity_poly.pdbx_strand_id
1 'polypeptide(L)' 'PARERDAATAAVSALAAQAGAWAVRVHEVRATADAVRVTRAIAQARTADATSPEPGAHGTEGAR' A
#
# COMPACT_ATOMS: atom_id res chain seq x y z
N PRO A 1 -16.68 -21.71 5.21
CA PRO A 1 -16.89 -21.84 3.74
C PRO A 1 -15.60 -21.56 2.96
N ALA A 2 -15.42 -22.04 1.71
CA ALA A 2 -14.15 -21.87 0.98
C ALA A 2 -13.81 -20.40 0.66
N ARG A 3 -14.74 -19.66 0.04
CA ARG A 3 -14.51 -18.25 -0.34
C ARG A 3 -14.16 -17.34 0.84
N GLU A 4 -14.77 -17.56 2.00
CA GLU A 4 -14.44 -16.80 3.22
C GLU A 4 -12.99 -17.05 3.67
N ARG A 5 -12.50 -18.29 3.52
CA ARG A 5 -11.08 -18.63 3.80
C ARG A 5 -10.15 -17.96 2.79
N ASP A 6 -10.54 -17.86 1.53
CA ASP A 6 -9.74 -17.20 0.49
C ASP A 6 -9.66 -15.69 0.73
N ALA A 7 -10.78 -15.06 1.12
CA ALA A 7 -10.82 -13.66 1.51
C ALA A 7 -9.92 -13.38 2.72
N ALA A 8 -9.99 -14.22 3.76
CA ALA A 8 -9.11 -14.12 4.92
C ALA A 8 -7.63 -14.30 4.52
N THR A 9 -7.33 -15.24 3.62
CA THR A 9 -5.97 -15.47 3.12
C THR A 9 -5.44 -14.26 2.34
N ALA A 10 -6.27 -13.63 1.51
CA ALA A 10 -5.92 -12.41 0.79
C ALA A 10 -5.62 -11.25 1.77
N ALA A 11 -6.44 -11.08 2.82
CA ALA A 11 -6.21 -10.06 3.84
C ALA A 11 -4.90 -10.30 4.61
N VAL A 12 -4.64 -11.54 5.04
CA VAL A 12 -3.37 -11.89 5.72
C VAL A 12 -2.18 -11.69 4.79
N SER A 13 -2.32 -11.99 3.50
CA SER A 13 -1.25 -11.78 2.51
C SER A 13 -0.95 -10.29 2.30
N ALA A 14 -1.96 -9.43 2.32
CA ALA A 14 -1.76 -7.98 2.31
C ALA A 14 -0.98 -7.51 3.55
N LEU A 15 -1.33 -8.00 4.74
CA LEU A 15 -0.60 -7.69 5.97
C LEU A 15 0.84 -8.19 5.94
N ALA A 16 1.08 -9.40 5.44
CA ALA A 16 2.42 -9.95 5.29
C ALA A 16 3.29 -9.13 4.31
N ALA A 17 2.72 -8.70 3.18
CA ALA A 17 3.40 -7.83 2.22
C ALA A 17 3.75 -6.46 2.83
N GLN A 18 2.84 -5.89 3.63
CA GLN A 18 3.08 -4.64 4.37
C GLN A 18 4.18 -4.79 5.43
N ALA A 19 4.27 -5.96 6.06
CA ALA A 19 5.32 -6.29 7.04
C ALA A 19 6.67 -6.65 6.39
N GLY A 20 6.78 -6.70 5.06
CA GLY A 20 8.03 -6.96 4.37
C GLY A 20 8.35 -8.44 4.13
N ALA A 21 7.36 -9.33 4.20
CA ALA A 21 7.56 -10.73 3.83
C ALA A 21 8.10 -10.87 2.38
N TRP A 22 9.04 -11.79 2.18
CA TRP A 22 9.62 -12.08 0.85
C TRP A 22 8.60 -12.73 -0.09
N ALA A 23 7.79 -13.68 0.41
CA ALA A 23 6.78 -14.38 -0.37
C ALA A 23 5.65 -14.96 0.53
N VAL A 24 4.51 -15.28 -0.09
CA VAL A 24 3.42 -16.05 0.50
C VAL A 24 3.07 -17.25 -0.39
N ARG A 25 2.71 -18.38 0.21
CA ARG A 25 2.22 -19.57 -0.53
C ARG A 25 0.71 -19.68 -0.34
N VAL A 26 -0.04 -19.65 -1.44
CA VAL A 26 -1.50 -19.72 -1.45
C VAL A 26 -2.01 -20.62 -2.56
N HIS A 27 -3.29 -20.99 -2.49
CA HIS A 27 -3.97 -21.76 -3.54
C HIS A 27 -4.71 -20.81 -4.51
N GLU A 28 -5.39 -19.78 -3.99
CA GLU A 28 -6.06 -18.75 -4.80
C GLU A 28 -5.11 -17.59 -5.16
N VAL A 29 -4.27 -17.84 -6.16
CA VAL A 29 -3.17 -16.93 -6.53
C VAL A 29 -3.65 -15.56 -7.00
N ARG A 30 -4.71 -15.49 -7.81
CA ARG A 30 -5.16 -14.22 -8.42
C ARG A 30 -5.57 -13.19 -7.36
N ALA A 31 -6.51 -13.56 -6.48
CA ALA A 31 -7.01 -12.68 -5.44
C ALA A 31 -5.89 -12.25 -4.47
N THR A 32 -4.99 -13.17 -4.11
CA THR A 32 -3.84 -12.85 -3.27
C THR A 32 -2.84 -11.91 -3.97
N ALA A 33 -2.55 -12.11 -5.25
CA ALA A 33 -1.66 -11.24 -6.01
C ALA A 33 -2.22 -9.82 -6.15
N ASP A 34 -3.53 -9.68 -6.33
CA ASP A 34 -4.21 -8.38 -6.33
C ASP A 34 -4.09 -7.69 -4.98
N ALA A 35 -4.34 -8.41 -3.88
CA ALA A 35 -4.18 -7.86 -2.54
C ALA A 35 -2.74 -7.34 -2.30
N VAL A 36 -1.72 -8.11 -2.69
CA VAL A 36 -0.32 -7.68 -2.58
C VAL A 36 -0.02 -6.45 -3.45
N ARG A 37 -0.49 -6.41 -4.70
CA ARG A 37 -0.31 -5.26 -5.60
C ARG A 37 -0.93 -3.99 -5.02
N VAL A 38 -2.15 -4.08 -4.50
CA VAL A 38 -2.84 -2.96 -3.87
C VAL A 38 -2.07 -2.47 -2.64
N THR A 39 -1.62 -3.36 -1.77
CA THR A 39 -0.81 -2.98 -0.61
C THR A 39 0.46 -2.23 -1.02
N ARG A 40 1.16 -2.69 -2.06
CA ARG A 40 2.37 -2.03 -2.56
C ARG A 40 2.08 -0.65 -3.14
N ALA A 41 1.01 -0.51 -3.93
CA ALA A 41 0.59 0.77 -4.48
C ALA A 41 0.27 1.79 -3.37
N ILE A 42 -0.43 1.36 -2.32
CA ILE A 42 -0.73 2.22 -1.15
C ILE A 42 0.56 2.62 -0.42
N ALA A 43 1.50 1.70 -0.22
CA ALA A 43 2.77 2.02 0.40
C ALA A 43 3.57 3.05 -0.41
N GLN A 44 3.63 2.89 -1.74
CA GLN A 44 4.29 3.83 -2.63
C GLN A 44 3.64 5.22 -2.61
N ALA A 45 2.30 5.28 -2.64
CA ALA A 45 1.57 6.54 -2.56
C ALA A 45 1.87 7.30 -1.26
N ARG A 46 1.95 6.61 -0.12
CA ARG A 46 2.33 7.23 1.16
C ARG A 46 3.76 7.77 1.17
N THR A 47 4.70 7.09 0.54
CA THR A 47 6.07 7.59 0.39
C THR A 47 6.15 8.81 -0.52
N ALA A 48 5.37 8.82 -1.61
CA ALA A 48 5.29 9.96 -2.52
C ALA A 48 4.69 11.20 -1.84
N ASP A 49 3.64 11.02 -1.03
CA ASP A 49 3.04 12.09 -0.23
C ASP A 49 4.06 12.69 0.75
N ALA A 50 4.81 11.85 1.47
CA ALA A 50 5.88 12.29 2.38
C ALA A 50 7.07 12.99 1.68
N THR A 51 7.26 12.76 0.37
CA THR A 51 8.35 13.35 -0.42
C THR A 51 7.88 14.60 -1.18
N SER A 52 6.57 14.85 -1.23
CA SER A 52 6.03 16.05 -1.87
C SER A 52 6.54 17.26 -1.07
N PRO A 53 7.24 18.21 -1.72
CA PRO A 53 7.68 19.40 -1.00
C PRO A 53 6.45 20.07 -0.40
N GLU A 54 6.50 20.36 0.90
CA GLU A 54 5.52 21.20 1.59
C GLU A 54 5.16 22.35 0.63
N PRO A 55 3.89 22.54 0.24
CA PRO A 55 3.50 23.70 -0.55
C PRO A 55 3.87 24.92 0.26
N GLY A 56 5.04 25.47 -0.05
CA GLY A 56 5.75 26.39 0.80
C GLY A 56 4.87 27.58 1.12
N ALA A 57 4.93 28.00 2.39
CA ALA A 57 4.65 29.35 2.80
C ALA A 57 5.06 30.33 1.69
N HIS A 58 4.08 30.79 0.92
CA HIS A 58 4.28 31.88 -0.03
C HIS A 58 4.52 33.11 0.83
N GLY A 59 5.80 33.38 1.07
CA GLY A 59 6.27 34.53 1.81
C GLY A 59 5.66 35.79 1.20
N THR A 60 4.95 36.53 2.03
CA THR A 60 4.47 37.89 1.76
C THR A 60 5.63 38.89 1.78
N GLU A 61 6.71 38.64 1.04
CA GLU A 61 7.84 39.56 0.92
C GLU A 61 7.82 40.16 -0.48
N GLY A 62 7.23 41.35 -0.61
CA GLY A 62 7.14 42.06 -1.88
C GLY A 62 6.21 43.27 -1.89
N ALA A 63 6.25 44.10 -0.86
CA ALA A 63 5.69 45.45 -0.91
C ALA A 63 6.58 46.40 -0.11
N ARG A 64 7.68 46.82 -0.73
CA ARG A 64 8.39 48.06 -0.40
C ARG A 64 8.22 49.01 -1.58
#